data_AF-A0A2V6IYK4-F1
#
_entry.id   AF-A0A2V6IYK4-F1
#
_cell.length_a   1.000
_cell.length_b   1.000
_cell.length_c   1.000
_cell.angle_alpha   90.00
_cell.angle_beta   90.00
_cell.angle_gamma   90.00
#
_symmetry.space_group_name_H-M   'P 1'
#
loop_
_entity.id
_entity.type
_entity.pdbx_description
1 polymer ?
#
loop_
_entity_poly.entity_id
_entity_poly.type
_entity_poly.pdbx_seq_one_letter_code
_entity_poly.pdbx_strand_id
1 'polypeptide(L)'
;EIISPNTSAGSALLIHNLLQIAQRDRFFLALIDGRDSFDVQSVDATTLQHLLWVRCEKATEAIKAADFLLRDGNFPLVILDLVLNTVEELRRIPATSWYRLQRLVEPAPTAFVVLSRHNMVASARTKIVLENRWTLPDLSRDNPGAQLHFKVRRAKTIASALG
;
A
#
# COMPACT_ATOMS: atom_id res chain seq x y z
N GLU A 1 -1.63 6.98 -3.20
CA GLU A 1 -0.17 6.78 -3.05
C GLU A 1 0.26 7.30 -1.70
N ILE A 2 1.01 6.50 -0.96
CA ILE A 2 1.62 6.88 0.31
C ILE A 2 3.13 6.84 0.11
N ILE A 3 3.79 7.96 0.38
CA ILE A 3 5.23 8.14 0.23
C ILE A 3 5.89 7.96 1.59
N SER A 4 6.77 6.97 1.71
CA SER A 4 7.58 6.65 2.89
C SER A 4 9.04 7.01 2.61
N PRO A 5 9.47 8.27 2.79
CA PRO A 5 10.77 8.75 2.30
C PRO A 5 11.97 8.04 2.95
N ASN A 6 11.80 7.56 4.18
CA ASN A 6 12.81 6.80 4.93
C ASN A 6 12.37 5.35 5.10
N THR A 7 13.32 4.42 5.20
CA THR A 7 13.04 2.98 5.40
C THR A 7 12.26 2.74 6.70
N SER A 8 12.54 3.54 7.74
CA SER A 8 11.87 3.45 9.05
C SER A 8 10.82 4.53 9.23
N ALA A 9 10.02 4.85 8.19
CA ALA A 9 8.86 5.72 8.37
C ALA A 9 7.60 4.94 8.82
N GLY A 10 7.64 3.60 8.87
CA GLY A 10 6.53 2.79 9.40
C GLY A 10 5.52 2.32 8.36
N SER A 11 5.93 2.14 7.09
CA SER A 11 5.07 1.53 6.07
C SER A 11 4.65 0.10 6.43
N ALA A 12 5.56 -0.71 6.99
CA ALA A 12 5.24 -2.04 7.50
C ALA A 12 4.18 -1.97 8.61
N LEU A 13 4.38 -1.07 9.59
CA LEU A 13 3.43 -0.85 10.67
C LEU A 13 2.04 -0.40 10.17
N LEU A 14 2.00 0.44 9.13
CA LEU A 14 0.75 0.79 8.45
C LEU A 14 0.06 -0.46 7.86
N ILE A 15 0.80 -1.33 7.16
CA ILE A 15 0.26 -2.58 6.62
C ILE A 15 -0.30 -3.45 7.77
N HIS A 16 0.43 -3.60 8.88
CA HIS A 16 -0.05 -4.35 10.04
C HIS A 16 -1.37 -3.78 10.59
N ASN A 17 -1.46 -2.47 10.78
CA ASN A 17 -2.69 -1.84 11.26
C ASN A 17 -3.86 -2.02 10.29
N LEU A 18 -3.62 -1.88 8.98
CA LEU A 18 -4.64 -2.11 7.96
C LEU A 18 -5.12 -3.55 7.94
N LEU A 19 -4.22 -4.51 8.18
CA LEU A 19 -4.58 -5.92 8.25
C LEU A 19 -5.37 -6.26 9.53
N GLN A 20 -5.03 -5.67 10.67
CA GLN A 20 -5.83 -5.76 11.90
C GLN A 20 -7.24 -5.17 11.69
N ILE A 21 -7.35 -4.04 10.97
CA ILE A 21 -8.64 -3.47 10.58
C ILE A 21 -9.40 -4.44 9.65
N ALA A 22 -8.73 -5.06 8.69
CA ALA A 22 -9.33 -6.04 7.79
C ALA A 22 -9.93 -7.24 8.54
N GLN A 23 -9.23 -7.75 9.54
CA GLN A 23 -9.71 -8.82 10.41
C GLN A 23 -10.91 -8.36 11.28
N ARG A 24 -10.81 -7.19 11.90
CA ARG A 24 -11.91 -6.60 12.72
C ARG A 24 -13.18 -6.37 11.89
N ASP A 25 -13.04 -5.79 10.72
CA ASP A 25 -14.15 -5.37 9.84
C ASP A 25 -14.55 -6.45 8.83
N ARG A 26 -13.91 -7.63 8.91
CA ARG A 26 -14.20 -8.85 8.14
C ARG A 26 -14.16 -8.65 6.62
N PHE A 27 -13.12 -8.01 6.13
CA PHE A 27 -12.85 -7.91 4.70
C PHE A 27 -11.47 -8.49 4.35
N PHE A 28 -11.29 -8.86 3.09
CA PHE A 28 -10.01 -9.37 2.60
C PHE A 28 -9.11 -8.23 2.09
N LEU A 29 -7.86 -8.25 2.53
CA LEU A 29 -6.80 -7.36 2.09
C LEU A 29 -5.86 -8.13 1.16
N ALA A 30 -5.58 -7.60 -0.03
CA ALA A 30 -4.51 -8.11 -0.87
C ALA A 30 -3.25 -7.26 -0.71
N LEU A 31 -2.14 -7.87 -0.28
CA LEU A 31 -0.82 -7.27 -0.23
C LEU A 31 0.02 -7.83 -1.38
N ILE A 32 0.38 -6.97 -2.32
CA ILE A 32 1.36 -7.24 -3.36
C ILE A 32 2.68 -6.70 -2.87
N ASP A 33 3.55 -7.60 -2.43
CA ASP A 33 4.84 -7.29 -1.82
C ASP A 33 5.93 -7.36 -2.88
N GLY A 34 6.44 -6.20 -3.29
CA GLY A 34 7.39 -6.07 -4.39
C GLY A 34 8.78 -6.63 -4.12
N ARG A 35 9.11 -7.00 -2.88
CA ARG A 35 10.43 -7.50 -2.46
C ARG A 35 10.41 -8.65 -1.46
N ASP A 36 9.26 -9.28 -1.26
CA ASP A 36 9.10 -10.39 -0.32
C ASP A 36 9.63 -10.06 1.08
N SER A 37 9.15 -8.95 1.62
CA SER A 37 9.65 -8.31 2.84
C SER A 37 8.64 -8.25 3.98
N PHE A 38 7.40 -8.65 3.73
CA PHE A 38 6.38 -8.72 4.76
C PHE A 38 6.73 -9.77 5.82
N ASP A 39 6.82 -9.33 7.09
CA ASP A 39 7.10 -10.21 8.22
C ASP A 39 5.81 -10.89 8.70
N VAL A 40 5.53 -12.07 8.12
CA VAL A 40 4.39 -12.91 8.48
C VAL A 40 4.44 -13.39 9.95
N GLN A 41 5.62 -13.52 10.56
CA GLN A 41 5.77 -14.06 11.91
C GLN A 41 5.32 -13.08 12.99
N SER A 42 5.31 -11.79 12.65
CA SER A 42 4.81 -10.73 13.53
C SER A 42 3.27 -10.62 13.58
N VAL A 43 2.54 -11.48 12.86
CA VAL A 43 1.08 -11.44 12.74
C VAL A 43 0.45 -12.74 13.22
N ASP A 44 -0.64 -12.64 13.98
CA ASP A 44 -1.37 -13.80 14.46
C ASP A 44 -2.15 -14.51 13.33
N ALA A 45 -2.39 -15.81 13.50
CA ALA A 45 -3.03 -16.64 12.49
C ALA A 45 -4.45 -16.18 12.11
N THR A 46 -5.21 -15.58 13.03
CA THR A 46 -6.59 -15.14 12.74
C THR A 46 -6.61 -13.90 11.86
N THR A 47 -5.63 -13.01 12.05
CA THR A 47 -5.41 -11.86 11.20
C THR A 47 -4.94 -12.27 9.81
N LEU A 48 -4.03 -13.26 9.72
CA LEU A 48 -3.54 -13.76 8.43
C LEU A 48 -4.62 -14.40 7.54
N GLN A 49 -5.73 -14.90 8.11
CA GLN A 49 -6.86 -15.44 7.33
C GLN A 49 -7.51 -14.40 6.42
N HIS A 50 -7.33 -13.11 6.70
CA HIS A 50 -7.89 -12.01 5.92
C HIS A 50 -6.90 -11.44 4.88
N LEU A 51 -5.72 -12.07 4.73
CA LEU A 51 -4.65 -11.62 3.84
C LEU A 51 -4.51 -12.53 2.61
N LEU A 52 -4.58 -11.94 1.42
CA LEU A 52 -3.92 -12.50 0.24
C LEU A 52 -2.53 -11.86 0.11
N TRP A 53 -1.48 -12.64 0.27
CA TRP A 53 -0.10 -12.17 0.11
C TRP A 53 0.49 -12.64 -1.21
N VAL A 54 0.72 -11.70 -2.13
CA VAL A 54 1.40 -11.94 -3.40
C VAL A 54 2.85 -11.52 -3.27
N ARG A 55 3.74 -12.51 -3.27
CA ARG A 55 5.19 -12.34 -3.15
C ARG A 55 5.78 -12.07 -4.53
N CYS A 56 6.51 -10.96 -4.68
CA CYS A 56 7.21 -10.60 -5.90
C CYS A 56 8.68 -10.31 -5.59
N GLU A 57 9.53 -10.48 -6.59
CA GLU A 57 10.96 -10.13 -6.46
C GLU A 57 11.27 -8.81 -7.19
N LYS A 58 10.45 -8.46 -8.19
CA LYS A 58 10.67 -7.29 -9.05
C LYS A 58 9.44 -6.41 -9.12
N ALA A 59 9.66 -5.10 -9.21
CA ALA A 59 8.57 -4.14 -9.34
C ALA A 59 7.67 -4.39 -10.58
N THR A 60 8.23 -4.94 -11.66
CA THR A 60 7.46 -5.29 -12.87
C THR A 60 6.51 -6.47 -12.66
N GLU A 61 6.86 -7.43 -11.80
CA GLU A 61 5.98 -8.53 -11.39
C GLU A 61 4.86 -8.00 -10.51
N ALA A 62 5.20 -7.15 -9.54
CA ALA A 62 4.24 -6.51 -8.65
C ALA A 62 3.19 -5.68 -9.43
N ILE A 63 3.60 -4.95 -10.47
CA ILE A 63 2.66 -4.22 -11.34
C ILE A 63 1.73 -5.17 -12.12
N LYS A 64 2.22 -6.33 -12.56
CA LYS A 64 1.38 -7.34 -13.22
C LYS A 64 0.39 -7.98 -12.25
N ALA A 65 0.83 -8.31 -11.04
CA ALA A 65 -0.03 -8.80 -9.97
C ALA A 65 -1.14 -7.80 -9.64
N ALA A 66 -0.80 -6.50 -9.57
CA ALA A 66 -1.78 -5.43 -9.38
C ALA A 66 -2.79 -5.40 -10.52
N ASP A 67 -2.35 -5.53 -11.77
CA ASP A 67 -3.25 -5.57 -12.93
C ASP A 67 -4.23 -6.75 -12.84
N PHE A 68 -3.77 -7.94 -12.45
CA PHE A 68 -4.63 -9.12 -12.28
C PHE A 68 -5.67 -8.93 -11.17
N LEU A 69 -5.23 -8.54 -9.96
CA LEU A 69 -6.13 -8.39 -8.81
C LEU A 69 -7.16 -7.27 -9.01
N LEU A 70 -6.76 -6.15 -9.64
CA LEU A 70 -7.68 -5.05 -9.90
C LEU A 70 -8.69 -5.35 -11.01
N ARG A 71 -8.38 -6.25 -11.95
CA ARG A 71 -9.35 -6.73 -12.94
C ARG A 71 -10.37 -7.69 -12.35
N ASP A 72 -9.92 -8.52 -11.43
CA ASP A 72 -10.74 -9.50 -10.73
C ASP A 72 -11.75 -8.81 -9.80
N GLY A 73 -11.33 -7.73 -9.10
CA GLY A 73 -12.24 -6.85 -8.36
C GLY A 73 -12.78 -7.42 -7.05
N ASN A 74 -12.26 -8.56 -6.58
CA ASN A 74 -12.74 -9.23 -5.37
C ASN A 74 -12.17 -8.68 -4.06
N PHE A 75 -11.19 -7.78 -4.12
CA PHE A 75 -10.54 -7.21 -2.94
C PHE A 75 -10.96 -5.76 -2.72
N PRO A 76 -11.61 -5.43 -1.59
CA PRO A 76 -11.97 -4.05 -1.25
C PRO A 76 -10.73 -3.20 -0.91
N LEU A 77 -9.60 -3.83 -0.54
CA LEU A 77 -8.33 -3.15 -0.32
C LEU A 77 -7.19 -3.93 -1.00
N VAL A 78 -6.50 -3.27 -1.93
CA VAL A 78 -5.28 -3.76 -2.56
C VAL A 78 -4.12 -2.81 -2.25
N ILE A 79 -3.08 -3.34 -1.63
CA ILE A 79 -1.84 -2.64 -1.33
C ILE A 79 -0.75 -3.13 -2.27
N LEU A 80 -0.12 -2.23 -3.00
CA LEU A 80 1.09 -2.47 -3.76
C LEU A 80 2.27 -1.86 -2.99
N ASP A 81 3.06 -2.70 -2.33
CA ASP A 81 4.25 -2.27 -1.61
C ASP A 81 5.47 -2.31 -2.51
N LEU A 82 6.05 -1.14 -2.75
CA LEU A 82 7.26 -0.93 -3.53
C LEU A 82 8.33 -0.17 -2.73
N VAL A 83 8.20 -0.09 -1.41
CA VAL A 83 9.11 0.70 -0.55
C VAL A 83 10.54 0.18 -0.64
N LEU A 84 10.74 -1.13 -0.74
CA LEU A 84 12.07 -1.73 -0.78
C LEU A 84 12.61 -1.99 -2.19
N ASN A 85 11.82 -1.76 -3.24
CA ASN A 85 12.31 -1.87 -4.62
C ASN A 85 13.34 -0.77 -4.93
N THR A 86 14.32 -1.10 -5.76
CA THR A 86 15.39 -0.16 -6.11
C THR A 86 14.88 0.94 -7.04
N VAL A 87 15.56 2.09 -7.04
CA VAL A 87 15.18 3.21 -7.90
C VAL A 87 15.25 2.82 -9.38
N GLU A 88 16.19 1.95 -9.75
CA GLU A 88 16.37 1.42 -11.10
C GLU A 88 15.17 0.58 -11.54
N GLU A 89 14.64 -0.28 -10.66
CA GLU A 89 13.43 -1.06 -10.94
C GLU A 89 12.21 -0.17 -11.09
N LEU A 90 12.05 0.80 -10.17
CA LEU A 90 10.91 1.72 -10.16
C LEU A 90 10.86 2.60 -11.41
N ARG A 91 12.01 3.08 -11.90
CA ARG A 91 12.11 3.86 -13.14
C ARG A 91 11.73 3.08 -14.40
N ARG A 92 11.82 1.75 -14.37
CA ARG A 92 11.43 0.89 -15.49
C ARG A 92 9.92 0.70 -15.60
N ILE A 93 9.14 1.09 -14.59
CA ILE A 93 7.68 1.03 -14.64
C ILE A 93 7.19 2.10 -15.62
N PRO A 94 6.51 1.71 -16.73
CA PRO A 94 5.98 2.69 -17.67
C PRO A 94 4.95 3.60 -17.00
N ALA A 95 5.00 4.90 -17.27
CA ALA A 95 4.02 5.85 -16.72
C ALA A 95 2.57 5.47 -17.08
N THR A 96 2.36 4.85 -18.25
CA THR A 96 1.06 4.34 -18.70
C THR A 96 0.48 3.26 -17.80
N SER A 97 1.31 2.46 -17.12
CA SER A 97 0.86 1.46 -16.15
C SER A 97 0.05 2.10 -15.02
N TRP A 98 0.47 3.25 -14.51
CA TRP A 98 -0.23 3.94 -13.42
C TRP A 98 -1.62 4.46 -13.82
N TYR A 99 -1.77 4.93 -15.05
CA TYR A 99 -3.07 5.34 -15.56
C TYR A 99 -3.97 4.13 -15.86
N ARG A 100 -3.38 3.02 -16.30
CA ARG A 100 -4.13 1.77 -16.51
C ARG A 100 -4.66 1.22 -15.20
N LEU A 101 -3.83 1.11 -14.17
CA LEU A 101 -4.27 0.66 -12.83
C LEU A 101 -5.30 1.61 -12.23
N GLN A 102 -5.16 2.93 -12.41
CA GLN A 102 -6.19 3.90 -12.01
C GLN A 102 -7.53 3.56 -12.66
N ARG A 103 -7.57 3.37 -13.99
CA ARG A 103 -8.82 3.07 -14.72
C ARG A 103 -9.49 1.77 -14.28
N LEU A 104 -8.72 0.78 -13.83
CA LEU A 104 -9.27 -0.47 -13.28
C LEU A 104 -9.96 -0.23 -11.92
N VAL A 105 -9.40 0.66 -11.10
CA VAL A 105 -9.90 0.97 -9.75
C VAL A 105 -11.09 1.93 -9.76
N GLU A 106 -11.13 2.88 -10.69
CA GLU A 106 -12.16 3.93 -10.69
C GLU A 106 -13.62 3.45 -10.67
N PRO A 107 -14.02 2.39 -11.41
CA PRO A 107 -15.37 1.86 -11.35
C PRO A 107 -15.59 0.83 -10.24
N ALA A 108 -14.54 0.37 -9.55
CA ALA A 108 -14.59 -0.72 -8.59
C ALA A 108 -14.74 -0.21 -7.16
N PRO A 109 -15.42 -0.95 -6.26
CA PRO A 109 -15.44 -0.64 -4.83
C PRO A 109 -14.12 -1.04 -4.14
N THR A 110 -12.98 -0.78 -4.79
CA THR A 110 -11.64 -1.16 -4.33
C THR A 110 -10.82 0.09 -4.01
N ALA A 111 -10.30 0.15 -2.79
CA ALA A 111 -9.22 1.07 -2.45
C ALA A 111 -7.88 0.49 -2.94
N PHE A 112 -7.18 1.20 -3.83
CA PHE A 112 -5.84 0.83 -4.28
C PHE A 112 -4.77 1.77 -3.72
N VAL A 113 -3.88 1.22 -2.91
CA VAL A 113 -2.83 1.96 -2.21
C VAL A 113 -1.47 1.53 -2.75
N VAL A 114 -0.72 2.47 -3.32
CA VAL A 114 0.69 2.26 -3.67
C VAL A 114 1.56 2.86 -2.57
N LEU A 115 2.44 2.05 -1.99
CA LEU A 115 3.48 2.48 -1.05
C LEU A 115 4.81 2.57 -1.78
N SER A 116 5.52 3.69 -1.66
CA SER A 116 6.81 3.88 -2.33
C SER A 116 7.71 4.86 -1.56
N ARG A 117 9.02 4.82 -1.80
CA ARG A 117 9.96 5.81 -1.22
C ARG A 117 9.91 7.18 -1.88
N HIS A 118 9.47 7.21 -3.13
CA HIS A 118 9.46 8.41 -3.96
C HIS A 118 8.07 8.61 -4.55
N ASN A 119 7.70 9.88 -4.71
CA ASN A 119 6.50 10.28 -5.43
C ASN A 119 6.65 9.87 -6.91
N MET A 120 5.89 8.86 -7.34
CA MET A 120 6.02 8.26 -8.68
C MET A 120 4.69 8.00 -9.39
N VAL A 121 3.58 7.89 -8.65
CA VAL A 121 2.26 7.60 -9.23
C VAL A 121 1.57 8.90 -9.62
N ALA A 122 1.81 9.41 -10.83
CA ALA A 122 1.24 10.69 -11.30
C ALA A 122 -0.31 10.72 -11.22
N SER A 123 -0.95 9.61 -11.57
CA SER A 123 -2.40 9.39 -11.58
C SER A 123 -3.05 9.33 -10.19
N ALA A 124 -2.28 9.22 -9.10
CA ALA A 124 -2.84 9.03 -7.76
C ALA A 124 -3.80 10.16 -7.37
N ARG A 125 -5.05 9.82 -7.01
CA ARG A 125 -6.04 10.80 -6.53
C ARG A 125 -5.59 11.50 -5.24
N THR A 126 -5.06 10.71 -4.31
CA THR A 126 -4.54 11.19 -3.03
C THR A 126 -3.07 10.79 -2.87
N LYS A 127 -2.25 11.76 -2.44
CA LYS A 127 -0.84 11.60 -2.07
C LYS A 127 -0.67 11.95 -0.60
N ILE A 128 -0.18 10.99 0.17
CA ILE A 128 0.07 11.13 1.60
C ILE A 128 1.56 10.89 1.82
N VAL A 129 2.19 11.63 2.72
CA VAL A 129 3.55 11.35 3.18
C VAL A 129 3.45 10.79 4.59
N LEU A 130 4.20 9.72 4.82
CA LEU A 130 4.41 9.18 6.14
C LEU A 130 5.66 9.84 6.73
N GLU A 131 5.48 10.71 7.71
CA GLU A 131 6.56 11.60 8.22
C GLU A 131 7.25 11.07 9.47
N ASN A 132 6.90 9.87 9.94
CA ASN A 132 7.48 9.30 11.14
C ASN A 132 9.00 9.14 11.05
N ARG A 133 9.63 9.30 12.21
CA ARG A 133 11.01 8.93 12.46
C ARG A 133 11.03 8.04 13.70
N TRP A 134 11.08 6.74 13.47
CA TRP A 134 11.18 5.76 14.54
C TRP A 134 12.64 5.62 14.97
N THR A 135 12.88 5.73 16.27
CA THR A 135 14.16 5.56 16.94
C THR A 135 14.16 4.24 17.73
N LEU A 136 15.34 3.72 18.09
CA LEU A 136 15.44 2.48 18.86
C LEU A 136 14.63 2.48 20.16
N PRO A 137 14.56 3.57 20.96
CA PRO A 137 13.69 3.63 22.13
C PRO A 137 12.21 3.40 21.84
N ASP A 138 11.73 3.78 20.64
CA ASP A 138 10.32 3.62 20.28
C ASP A 138 9.92 2.15 20.11
N LEU A 139 10.89 1.24 19.95
CA LEU A 139 10.65 -0.21 19.85
C LEU A 139 10.08 -0.81 21.15
N SER A 140 10.35 -0.16 22.28
CA SER A 140 9.90 -0.60 23.61
C SER A 140 8.52 -0.06 24.00
N ARG A 141 7.87 0.74 23.13
CA ARG A 141 6.59 1.36 23.42
C ARG A 141 5.42 0.44 23.08
N ASP A 142 4.38 0.49 23.91
CA ASP A 142 3.11 -0.15 23.61
C ASP A 142 2.40 0.55 22.44
N ASN A 143 1.92 -0.27 21.48
CA ASN A 143 1.15 0.16 20.31
C ASN A 143 1.77 1.30 19.48
N PRO A 144 2.91 1.06 18.80
CA PRO A 144 3.54 2.07 17.95
C PRO A 144 2.60 2.53 16.81
N GLY A 145 1.60 1.73 16.43
CA GLY A 145 0.66 2.06 15.36
C GLY A 145 -0.12 3.35 15.57
N ALA A 146 -0.41 3.72 16.83
CA ALA A 146 -1.19 4.90 17.18
C ALA A 146 -0.50 6.24 16.86
N GLN A 147 0.82 6.23 16.60
CA GLN A 147 1.61 7.45 16.36
C GLN A 147 2.00 7.62 14.88
N LEU A 148 1.38 6.89 13.95
CA LEU A 148 1.62 7.12 12.52
C LEU A 148 1.18 8.54 12.14
N HIS A 149 2.16 9.38 11.76
CA HIS A 149 1.99 10.76 11.39
C HIS A 149 1.89 10.87 9.87
N PHE A 150 0.68 11.18 9.42
CA PHE A 150 0.37 11.35 8.01
C PHE A 150 0.26 12.83 7.65
N LYS A 151 0.90 13.22 6.56
CA LYS A 151 0.69 14.52 5.93
C LYS A 151 0.09 14.35 4.55
N VAL A 152 -1.12 14.86 4.35
CA VAL A 152 -1.75 14.90 3.02
C VAL A 152 -1.04 15.95 2.17
N ARG A 153 -0.37 15.53 1.10
CA ARG A 153 0.27 16.43 0.12
C ARG A 153 -0.67 16.87 -0.98
N ARG A 154 -1.59 16.00 -1.39
CA ARG A 154 -2.58 16.26 -2.44
C ARG A 154 -3.78 15.37 -2.20
N ALA A 155 -4.98 15.94 -2.29
CA ALA A 155 -6.23 15.21 -2.43
C ALA A 155 -7.04 15.87 -3.54
N LYS A 156 -7.37 15.13 -4.59
CA LYS A 156 -8.33 15.61 -5.61
C LYS A 156 -9.75 15.36 -5.10
N THR A 157 -10.61 16.37 -5.17
CA THR A 157 -12.02 16.26 -4.78
C THR A 157 -12.75 15.28 -5.69
N ILE A 158 -13.60 14.44 -5.11
CA ILE A 158 -14.58 13.65 -5.88
C ILE A 158 -15.61 14.65 -6.38
N ALA A 159 -15.67 14.90 -7.69
CA ALA A 159 -16.87 15.52 -8.24
C ALA A 159 -18.01 14.54 -7.95
N SER A 160 -18.94 14.92 -7.08
CA SER A 160 -20.11 14.11 -6.80
C SER A 160 -20.87 13.92 -8.12
N ALA A 161 -20.88 12.68 -8.63
CA ALA A 161 -21.84 12.28 -9.64
C ALA A 161 -23.21 12.14 -8.96
N LEU A 162 -23.79 13.28 -8.61
CA LEU A 162 -25.20 13.44 -8.26
C LEU A 162 -25.67 14.68 -9.03
N GLY A 163 -26.21 14.40 -10.21
CA GLY A 163 -26.87 15.30 -11.14
C GLY A 163 -27.65 14.46 -12.12
#